data_AF-A0AAD8I9E3-F1
#
_entry.id   AF-A0AAD8I9E3-F1
#
_cell.length_a   1.000
_cell.length_b   1.000
_cell.length_c   1.000
_cell.angle_alpha   90.00
_cell.angle_beta   90.00
_cell.angle_gamma   90.00
#
_symmetry.space_group_name_H-M   'P 1'
#
loop_
_entity.id
_entity.type
_entity.pdbx_description
1 polymer ?
#
loop_
_entity_poly.entity_id
_entity_poly.type
_entity_poly.pdbx_seq_one_letter_code
_entity_poly.pdbx_strand_id
1 'polypeptide(L)'
;MGVESHVLELSSTVSAEKIFQGLVIDADTIIPKAAPGAYKNVEIKGDGGAGTIKIITLPDGSPITTMTLRTDAINKEALTLDFTVIDGDILLGFIESIENHLVVVPTADGGSITKTTAIFHTKGDAVVPAENIN
;
A
#
# COMPACT_ATOMS: atom_id res chain seq x y z
N MET A 1 9.05 20.88 6.24
CA MET A 1 8.45 19.56 5.98
C MET A 1 9.08 19.10 4.70
N GLY A 2 9.85 18.03 4.77
CA GLY A 2 10.50 17.41 3.63
C GLY A 2 9.48 16.59 2.88
N VAL A 3 9.63 16.53 1.57
CA VAL A 3 8.81 15.70 0.70
C VAL A 3 9.75 14.93 -0.22
N GLU A 4 9.67 13.60 -0.17
CA GLU A 4 10.46 12.69 -0.99
C GLU A 4 9.52 11.74 -1.73
N SER A 5 9.74 11.53 -3.04
CA SER A 5 8.85 10.70 -3.86
C SER A 5 9.61 9.55 -4.53
N HIS A 6 9.01 8.37 -4.48
CA HIS A 6 9.53 7.13 -5.05
C HIS A 6 8.46 6.41 -5.85
N VAL A 7 8.90 5.67 -6.88
CA VAL A 7 8.01 4.93 -7.78
C VAL A 7 8.45 3.48 -7.84
N LEU A 8 7.52 2.57 -7.56
CA LEU A 8 7.67 1.14 -7.75
C LEU A 8 6.78 0.66 -8.90
N GLU A 9 7.34 -0.12 -9.81
CA GLU A 9 6.61 -0.77 -10.90
C GLU A 9 6.79 -2.30 -10.82
N LEU A 10 5.67 -3.02 -10.80
CA LEU A 10 5.64 -4.48 -10.78
C LEU A 10 4.85 -5.01 -11.98
N SER A 11 5.51 -5.80 -12.82
CA SER A 11 4.87 -6.45 -13.97
C SER A 11 4.24 -7.79 -13.58
N SER A 12 3.10 -8.10 -14.18
CA SER A 12 2.38 -9.35 -14.02
C SER A 12 1.85 -9.87 -15.35
N THR A 13 1.82 -11.19 -15.52
CA THR A 13 1.17 -11.83 -16.68
C THR A 13 -0.36 -11.90 -16.53
N VAL A 14 -0.89 -11.48 -15.38
CA VAL A 14 -2.33 -11.44 -15.10
C VAL A 14 -2.89 -10.08 -15.54
N SER A 15 -4.11 -10.07 -16.08
CA SER A 15 -4.76 -8.86 -16.56
C SER A 15 -4.97 -7.82 -15.45
N ALA A 16 -4.99 -6.54 -15.83
CA ALA A 16 -5.10 -5.41 -14.91
C ALA A 16 -6.34 -5.49 -14.01
N GLU A 17 -7.50 -5.82 -14.59
CA GLU A 17 -8.75 -5.98 -13.84
C GLU A 17 -8.66 -7.06 -12.76
N LYS A 18 -8.04 -8.22 -13.07
CA LYS A 18 -7.90 -9.31 -12.11
C LYS A 18 -6.89 -8.98 -11.01
N ILE A 19 -5.80 -8.30 -11.36
CA ILE A 19 -4.83 -7.81 -10.38
C ILE A 19 -5.49 -6.81 -9.43
N PHE A 20 -6.21 -5.82 -9.95
CA PHE A 20 -6.90 -4.83 -9.13
C PHE A 20 -7.98 -5.47 -8.25
N GLN A 21 -8.78 -6.39 -8.81
CA GLN A 21 -9.79 -7.12 -8.04
C GLN A 21 -9.15 -7.90 -6.89
N GLY A 22 -8.06 -8.63 -7.12
CA GLY A 22 -7.41 -9.45 -6.10
C GLY A 22 -6.60 -8.68 -5.06
N LEU A 23 -5.84 -7.66 -5.49
CA LEU A 23 -4.93 -6.89 -4.62
C LEU A 23 -5.59 -5.73 -3.89
N VAL A 24 -6.69 -5.19 -4.43
CA VAL A 24 -7.35 -4.01 -3.85
C VAL A 24 -8.73 -4.37 -3.32
N ILE A 25 -9.60 -4.93 -4.15
CA ILE A 25 -11.01 -5.14 -3.79
C ILE A 25 -11.21 -6.31 -2.85
N ASP A 26 -10.62 -7.46 -3.17
CA ASP A 26 -10.78 -8.72 -2.42
C ASP A 26 -9.58 -9.02 -1.52
N ALA A 27 -8.70 -8.04 -1.30
CA ALA A 27 -7.42 -8.18 -0.60
C ALA A 27 -7.57 -8.90 0.74
N ASP A 28 -8.58 -8.52 1.53
CA ASP A 28 -8.82 -9.02 2.88
C ASP A 28 -9.27 -10.50 2.89
N THR A 29 -9.76 -11.01 1.75
CA THR A 29 -10.11 -12.43 1.58
C THR A 29 -9.00 -13.23 0.88
N ILE A 30 -8.29 -12.60 -0.05
CA ILE A 30 -7.26 -13.24 -0.88
C ILE A 30 -5.93 -13.34 -0.17
N ILE A 31 -5.44 -12.26 0.47
CA ILE A 31 -4.11 -12.24 1.09
C ILE A 31 -3.94 -13.34 2.15
N PRO A 32 -4.89 -13.58 3.08
CA PRO A 32 -4.74 -14.65 4.06
C PRO A 32 -4.59 -16.06 3.45
N LYS A 33 -5.11 -16.27 2.24
CA LYS A 33 -5.02 -17.55 1.51
C LYS A 33 -3.77 -17.63 0.65
N ALA A 34 -3.42 -16.53 -0.02
CA ALA A 34 -2.30 -16.46 -0.95
C ALA A 34 -0.95 -16.38 -0.22
N ALA A 35 -0.90 -15.69 0.91
CA ALA A 35 0.28 -15.55 1.77
C ALA A 35 -0.08 -15.84 3.23
N PRO A 36 -0.33 -17.12 3.59
CA PRO A 36 -0.64 -17.48 4.96
C PRO A 36 0.51 -17.08 5.89
N GLY A 37 0.18 -16.36 6.96
CA GLY A 37 1.17 -15.86 7.93
C GLY A 37 1.85 -14.54 7.55
N ALA A 38 1.48 -13.90 6.44
CA ALA A 38 1.97 -12.55 6.11
C ALA A 38 1.56 -11.50 7.16
N TYR A 39 0.37 -11.64 7.74
CA TYR A 39 -0.12 -10.80 8.81
C TYR A 39 -0.40 -11.62 10.06
N LYS A 40 -0.01 -11.09 11.20
CA LYS A 40 -0.40 -11.61 12.52
C LYS A 40 -1.84 -11.21 12.83
N ASN A 41 -2.21 -9.97 12.51
CA ASN A 41 -3.56 -9.43 12.69
C ASN A 41 -3.86 -8.34 11.67
N VAL A 42 -5.13 -8.22 11.29
CA VAL A 42 -5.66 -7.10 10.51
C VAL A 42 -7.00 -6.70 11.12
N GLU A 43 -7.10 -5.47 11.63
CA GLU A 43 -8.36 -4.87 12.06
C GLU A 43 -8.83 -3.86 11.01
N ILE A 44 -10.08 -3.96 10.58
CA ILE A 44 -10.67 -3.13 9.53
C ILE A 44 -11.82 -2.33 10.12
N LYS A 45 -11.79 -1.00 9.93
CA LYS A 45 -12.85 -0.06 10.33
C LYS A 45 -13.33 0.71 9.11
N GLY A 46 -14.46 0.29 8.55
CA GLY A 46 -15.02 0.86 7.34
C GLY A 46 -15.62 -0.22 6.44
N ASP A 47 -16.03 0.18 5.24
CA ASP A 47 -16.66 -0.68 4.24
C ASP A 47 -15.73 -1.05 3.08
N GLY A 48 -14.46 -0.64 3.15
CA GLY A 48 -13.46 -0.80 2.10
C GLY A 48 -13.27 0.44 1.21
N GLY A 49 -14.20 1.40 1.24
CA GLY A 49 -14.11 2.65 0.49
C GLY A 49 -13.29 3.75 1.18
N ALA A 50 -13.41 4.98 0.66
CA ALA A 50 -12.74 6.15 1.21
C ALA A 50 -13.06 6.34 2.70
N GLY A 51 -12.04 6.59 3.51
CA GLY A 51 -12.11 6.70 4.97
C GLY A 51 -11.96 5.36 5.71
N THR A 52 -11.91 4.22 5.01
CA THR A 52 -11.63 2.92 5.65
C THR A 52 -10.25 2.93 6.28
N ILE A 53 -10.15 2.48 7.53
CA ILE A 53 -8.90 2.32 8.27
C ILE A 53 -8.57 0.83 8.37
N LYS A 54 -7.34 0.46 8.01
CA LYS A 54 -6.77 -0.87 8.21
C LYS A 54 -5.60 -0.77 9.19
N ILE A 55 -5.72 -1.41 10.35
CA ILE A 55 -4.65 -1.52 11.36
C ILE A 55 -4.03 -2.90 11.20
N ILE A 56 -2.80 -2.95 10.71
CA ILE A 56 -2.09 -4.19 10.36
C ILE A 56 -1.00 -4.44 11.39
N THR A 57 -0.92 -5.68 11.87
CA THR A 57 0.18 -6.19 12.70
C THR A 57 0.88 -7.31 11.96
N LEU A 58 2.20 -7.19 11.82
CA LEU A 58 3.05 -8.19 11.16
C LEU A 58 3.54 -9.23 12.19
N PRO A 59 4.05 -10.39 11.73
CA PRO A 59 4.61 -11.41 12.60
C PRO A 59 5.71 -10.89 13.53
N ASP A 60 5.86 -11.55 14.69
CA ASP A 60 6.92 -11.20 15.65
C ASP A 60 8.30 -11.40 15.00
N GLY A 61 9.19 -10.41 15.13
CA GLY A 61 10.52 -10.43 14.52
C GLY A 61 10.61 -9.81 13.12
N SER A 62 9.49 -9.37 12.53
CA SER A 62 9.51 -8.52 11.33
C SER A 62 10.21 -7.17 11.62
N PRO A 63 10.97 -6.59 10.67
CA PRO A 63 11.61 -5.27 10.84
C PRO A 63 10.61 -4.14 11.13
N ILE A 64 9.39 -4.29 10.60
CA ILE A 64 8.23 -3.44 10.85
C ILE A 64 7.19 -4.33 11.52
N THR A 65 6.61 -3.87 12.62
CA THR A 65 5.60 -4.64 13.36
C THR A 65 4.19 -4.11 13.15
N THR A 66 4.02 -2.82 12.87
CA THR A 66 2.70 -2.18 12.81
C THR A 66 2.61 -1.12 11.70
N MET A 67 1.46 -1.08 11.05
CA MET A 67 1.10 0.02 10.16
C MET A 67 -0.40 0.27 10.19
N THR A 68 -0.80 1.53 10.14
CA THR A 68 -2.19 1.94 9.97
C THR A 68 -2.34 2.64 8.63
N LEU A 69 -3.19 2.06 7.78
CA LEU A 69 -3.51 2.58 6.46
C LEU A 69 -4.89 3.23 6.48
N ARG A 70 -5.04 4.37 5.81
CA ARG A 70 -6.33 4.96 5.47
C ARG A 70 -6.53 4.92 3.97
N THR A 71 -7.65 4.38 3.51
CA THR A 71 -8.06 4.52 2.11
C THR A 71 -8.51 5.96 1.86
N ASP A 72 -7.92 6.62 0.88
CA ASP A 72 -8.27 7.99 0.51
C ASP A 72 -9.27 8.01 -0.65
N ALA A 73 -9.03 7.21 -1.68
CA ALA A 73 -9.93 7.07 -2.84
C ALA A 73 -9.76 5.71 -3.51
N ILE A 74 -10.84 5.23 -4.14
CA ILE A 74 -10.82 4.02 -4.99
C ILE A 74 -11.61 4.30 -6.25
N ASN A 75 -11.03 4.00 -7.41
CA ASN A 75 -11.74 4.02 -8.68
C ASN A 75 -11.61 2.66 -9.38
N LYS A 76 -12.73 1.91 -9.43
CA LYS A 76 -12.79 0.58 -10.04
C LYS A 76 -12.72 0.61 -11.57
N GLU A 77 -13.15 1.70 -12.21
CA GLU A 77 -13.11 1.83 -13.67
C GLU A 77 -11.71 2.22 -14.14
N ALA A 78 -11.05 3.13 -13.41
CA ALA A 78 -9.68 3.56 -13.69
C ALA A 78 -8.61 2.64 -13.10
N LEU A 79 -9.00 1.63 -12.30
CA LEU A 79 -8.11 0.72 -11.59
C LEU A 79 -7.08 1.44 -10.72
N THR A 80 -7.55 2.44 -9.95
CA THR A 80 -6.71 3.23 -9.04
C THR A 80 -7.12 3.09 -7.58
N LEU A 81 -6.14 3.17 -6.70
CA LEU A 81 -6.28 3.23 -5.25
C LEU A 81 -5.33 4.29 -4.71
N ASP A 82 -5.88 5.24 -3.95
CA ASP A 82 -5.09 6.17 -3.14
C ASP A 82 -5.24 5.77 -1.67
N PHE A 83 -4.13 5.68 -0.95
CA PHE A 83 -4.13 5.39 0.48
C PHE A 83 -2.94 6.03 1.19
N THR A 84 -3.10 6.34 2.47
CA THR A 84 -2.07 6.97 3.28
C THR A 84 -1.71 6.08 4.46
N VAL A 85 -0.42 5.86 4.69
CA VAL A 85 0.11 5.34 5.95
C VAL A 85 0.12 6.48 6.96
N ILE A 86 -0.67 6.35 8.02
CA ILE A 86 -0.92 7.44 8.99
C ILE A 86 -0.42 7.13 10.40
N ASP A 87 -0.06 5.89 10.69
CA ASP A 87 0.50 5.49 11.99
C ASP A 87 1.27 4.17 11.87
N GLY A 88 2.05 3.84 12.90
CA GLY A 88 2.84 2.60 13.01
C GLY A 88 4.34 2.83 13.02
N ASP A 89 5.08 1.81 13.45
CA ASP A 89 6.55 1.84 13.52
C ASP A 89 7.23 1.93 12.15
N ILE A 90 6.49 1.60 11.07
CA ILE A 90 6.87 1.86 9.68
C ILE A 90 7.26 3.33 9.42
N LEU A 91 6.75 4.29 10.21
CA LEU A 91 7.04 5.71 10.05
C LEU A 91 8.39 6.13 10.67
N LEU A 92 9.12 5.21 11.31
CA LEU A 92 10.48 5.42 11.85
C LEU A 92 10.62 6.59 12.86
N GLY A 93 9.49 7.10 13.37
CA GLY A 93 9.42 8.24 14.28
C GLY A 93 9.65 9.62 13.64
N PHE A 94 10.16 9.71 12.41
CA PHE A 94 10.44 10.98 11.72
C PHE A 94 9.61 11.20 10.44
N ILE A 95 8.93 10.16 9.94
CA ILE A 95 7.96 10.28 8.85
C ILE A 95 6.60 10.62 9.50
N GLU A 96 5.92 11.63 8.96
CA GLU A 96 4.60 12.07 9.42
C GLU A 96 3.49 11.25 8.75
N SER A 97 3.65 10.98 7.45
CA SER A 97 2.77 10.10 6.68
C SER A 97 3.45 9.65 5.39
N ILE A 98 2.91 8.58 4.79
CA ILE A 98 3.31 8.12 3.45
C ILE A 98 2.06 8.06 2.59
N GLU A 99 1.90 9.03 1.68
CA GLU A 99 0.83 9.04 0.68
C GLU A 99 1.19 8.10 -0.46
N ASN A 100 0.25 7.25 -0.89
CA ASN A 100 0.47 6.27 -1.94
C ASN A 100 -0.60 6.40 -3.03
N HIS A 101 -0.15 6.46 -4.28
CA HIS A 101 -0.99 6.44 -5.47
C HIS A 101 -0.71 5.18 -6.27
N LEU A 102 -1.66 4.25 -6.28
CA LEU A 102 -1.58 3.00 -7.02
C LEU A 102 -2.45 3.07 -8.27
N VAL A 103 -1.90 2.64 -9.40
CA VAL A 103 -2.62 2.40 -10.65
C VAL A 103 -2.20 1.07 -11.26
N VAL A 104 -3.17 0.32 -11.79
CA VAL A 104 -2.90 -0.91 -12.54
C VAL A 104 -3.21 -0.67 -14.01
N VAL A 105 -2.19 -0.75 -14.87
CA VAL A 105 -2.32 -0.52 -16.31
C VAL A 105 -2.21 -1.83 -17.09
N PRO A 106 -3.03 -2.07 -18.12
CA PRO A 106 -2.92 -3.25 -18.96
C PRO A 106 -1.69 -3.16 -19.89
N THR A 107 -1.11 -4.31 -20.21
CA THR A 107 -0.03 -4.44 -21.21
C THR A 107 -0.55 -5.08 -22.50
N ALA A 108 0.16 -4.85 -23.61
CA ALA A 108 -0.26 -5.34 -24.94
C ALA A 108 -0.33 -6.88 -25.05
N ASP A 109 0.40 -7.60 -24.20
CA ASP A 109 0.40 -9.07 -24.11
C ASP A 109 -0.71 -9.63 -23.21
N GLY A 110 -1.63 -8.78 -22.74
CA GLY A 110 -2.76 -9.17 -21.89
C GLY A 110 -2.43 -9.27 -20.39
N GLY A 111 -1.21 -8.93 -20.00
CA GLY A 111 -0.79 -8.77 -18.61
C GLY A 111 -1.13 -7.39 -18.03
N SER A 112 -0.35 -6.98 -17.03
CA SER A 112 -0.46 -5.66 -16.41
C SER A 112 0.84 -5.18 -15.76
N ILE A 113 0.90 -3.88 -15.51
CA ILE A 113 1.90 -3.25 -14.64
C ILE A 113 1.14 -2.57 -13.50
N THR A 114 1.50 -2.90 -12.27
CA THR A 114 1.07 -2.16 -11.08
C THR A 114 2.12 -1.11 -10.78
N LYS A 115 1.73 0.16 -10.80
CA LYS A 115 2.59 1.29 -10.49
C LYS A 115 2.11 1.93 -9.20
N THR A 116 3.01 2.06 -8.24
CA THR A 116 2.75 2.75 -6.97
C THR A 116 3.73 3.90 -6.84
N THR A 117 3.20 5.11 -6.67
CA THR A 117 3.98 6.30 -6.30
C THR A 117 3.80 6.55 -4.81
N ALA A 118 4.89 6.49 -4.05
CA ALA A 118 4.90 6.79 -2.62
C ALA A 118 5.50 8.19 -2.40
N ILE A 119 4.86 8.99 -1.56
CA ILE A 119 5.26 10.34 -1.19
C ILE A 119 5.43 10.37 0.32
N PHE A 120 6.67 10.52 0.77
CA PHE A 120 7.05 10.55 2.18
C PHE A 120 7.04 11.98 2.67
N HIS A 121 6.21 12.26 3.67
CA HIS A 121 6.17 13.55 4.36
C HIS A 121 7.01 13.43 5.62
N THR A 122 8.12 14.17 5.71
CA THR A 122 9.06 14.05 6.83
C THR A 122 9.08 15.29 7.71
N LYS A 123 9.38 15.06 9.00
CA LYS A 123 9.62 16.13 9.96
C LYS A 123 10.88 16.90 9.57
N GLY A 124 10.77 18.23 9.51
CA GLY A 124 11.90 19.09 9.15
C GLY A 124 12.37 18.83 7.72
N ASP A 125 13.68 18.59 7.55
CA ASP A 125 14.34 18.28 6.27
C ASP A 125 14.95 16.86 6.29
N ALA A 126 14.39 15.95 7.10
CA ALA A 126 14.86 14.57 7.18
C ALA A 126 14.69 13.84 5.84
N VAL A 127 15.69 13.02 5.48
CA VAL A 127 15.71 12.22 4.25
C VAL A 127 15.45 10.76 4.61
N VAL A 128 14.63 10.06 3.82
CA VAL A 128 14.37 8.65 4.03
C VAL A 128 15.55 7.84 3.46
N PRO A 129 16.21 6.98 4.26
CA PRO A 129 17.29 6.15 3.75
C PRO A 129 16.81 5.21 2.64
N ALA A 130 17.61 5.02 1.59
CA ALA A 130 17.26 4.22 0.41
C ALA A 130 16.87 2.78 0.76
N GLU A 131 17.46 2.21 1.81
CA GLU A 131 17.15 0.88 2.32
C GLU A 131 15.72 0.74 2.90
N ASN A 132 15.07 1.86 3.22
CA ASN A 132 13.73 1.90 3.84
C ASN A 132 12.62 2.28 2.85
N ILE A 133 12.92 2.38 1.56
CA ILE A 133 12.02 2.86 0.49
C ILE A 133 11.37 1.71 -0.30
N ASN A 134 11.87 0.47 -0.16
CA ASN A 134 11.42 -0.69 -0.93
C ASN A 134 10.51 -1.64 -0.13
#